data_AF-A0A1W2DWZ2-F1
#
_entry.id   AF-A0A1W2DWZ2-F1
#
_cell.length_a   1.000
_cell.length_b   1.000
_cell.length_c   1.000
_cell.angle_alpha   90.00
_cell.angle_beta   90.00
_cell.angle_gamma   90.00
#
_symmetry.space_group_name_H-M   'P 1'
#
loop_
_entity.id
_entity.type
_entity.pdbx_description
1 polymer ?
#
loop_
_entity_poly.entity_id
_entity_poly.type
_entity_poly.pdbx_seq_one_letter_code
_entity_poly.pdbx_strand_id
1 'polypeptide(L)'
;MQEKKANNSEAYFLMSMAYLELGEVAAQHQNETGEYQNAVAYQLYHALEIFLKYAILKKTGRHKKGHDLRVLFEEYNNLYAKKIYRIESPFDFTTYDASDLNIGEEEMFNNHLNQFNPQIMDQHLRYPP
;
A
#
# COMPACT_ATOMS: atom_id res chain seq x y z
N MET A 1 11.67 25.99 16.68
CA MET A 1 11.38 25.84 15.23
C MET A 1 11.11 24.36 15.02
N GLN A 2 9.84 23.94 14.96
CA GLN A 2 9.46 22.54 14.82
C GLN A 2 9.76 22.08 13.40
N GLU A 3 10.62 21.07 13.24
CA GLU A 3 10.81 20.38 11.97
C GLU A 3 9.45 19.88 11.47
N LYS A 4 9.03 20.37 10.29
CA LYS A 4 7.95 19.77 9.52
C LYS A 4 8.37 18.32 9.25
N LYS A 5 7.84 17.36 10.02
CA LYS A 5 7.84 15.94 9.61
C LYS A 5 7.34 15.91 8.17
N ALA A 6 8.20 15.47 7.24
CA ALA A 6 7.82 15.26 5.86
C ALA A 6 6.50 14.49 5.85
N ASN A 7 5.50 15.02 5.15
CA ASN A 7 4.13 14.54 5.25
C ASN A 7 4.01 13.22 4.48
N ASN A 8 4.46 12.10 5.08
CA ASN A 8 4.51 10.77 4.46
C ASN A 8 3.19 10.37 3.79
N SER A 9 2.04 10.92 4.20
CA SER A 9 0.76 10.67 3.55
C SER A 9 0.70 11.13 2.09
N GLU A 10 1.36 12.24 1.73
CA GLU A 10 1.33 12.76 0.37
C GLU A 10 2.05 11.83 -0.61
N ALA A 11 3.13 11.18 -0.16
CA ALA A 11 3.82 10.15 -0.94
C ALA A 11 2.91 8.94 -1.23
N TYR A 12 2.12 8.49 -0.25
CA TYR A 12 1.15 7.42 -0.46
C TYR A 12 0.07 7.83 -1.46
N PHE A 13 -0.45 9.06 -1.34
CA PHE A 13 -1.45 9.56 -2.30
C PHE A 13 -0.90 9.60 -3.73
N LEU A 14 0.28 10.18 -3.93
CA LEU A 14 0.94 10.23 -5.25
C LEU A 14 1.20 8.83 -5.81
N MET A 15 1.63 7.90 -4.96
CA MET A 15 1.85 6.51 -5.36
C MET A 15 0.55 5.83 -5.78
N SER A 16 -0.56 6.02 -5.03
CA SER A 16 -1.86 5.47 -5.42
C SER A 16 -2.34 6.00 -6.77
N MET A 17 -2.11 7.29 -7.05
CA MET A 17 -2.44 7.89 -8.34
C MET A 17 -1.59 7.32 -9.47
N ALA A 18 -0.29 7.13 -9.26
CA ALA A 18 0.59 6.52 -10.25
C ALA A 18 0.16 5.09 -10.61
N TYR A 19 -0.21 4.28 -9.62
CA TYR A 19 -0.76 2.93 -9.85
C TYR A 19 -2.08 2.98 -10.64
N LEU A 20 -2.95 3.95 -10.35
CA LEU A 20 -4.20 4.14 -11.08
C LEU A 20 -3.96 4.53 -12.55
N GLU A 21 -3.04 5.47 -12.79
CA GLU A 21 -2.66 5.90 -14.15
C GLU A 21 -2.05 4.74 -14.94
N LEU A 22 -1.18 3.93 -14.33
CA LEU A 22 -0.63 2.73 -14.97
C LEU A 22 -1.73 1.73 -15.32
N GLY A 23 -2.69 1.52 -14.42
CA GLY A 23 -3.85 0.67 -14.67
C GLY A 23 -4.71 1.18 -15.83
N GLU A 24 -4.94 2.49 -15.90
CA GLU A 24 -5.70 3.14 -16.98
C GLU A 24 -5.00 2.98 -18.33
N VAL A 25 -3.70 3.30 -18.40
CA VAL A 25 -2.90 3.13 -19.62
C VAL A 25 -2.87 1.67 -20.06
N ALA A 26 -2.70 0.73 -19.12
CA ALA A 26 -2.71 -0.69 -19.42
C ALA A 26 -4.08 -1.16 -19.95
N ALA A 27 -5.19 -0.62 -19.41
CA ALA A 27 -6.54 -0.96 -19.84
C ALA A 27 -6.90 -0.43 -21.25
N GLN A 28 -6.21 0.60 -21.73
CA GLN A 28 -6.41 1.14 -23.09
C GLN A 28 -5.88 0.19 -24.18
N HIS A 29 -5.01 -0.75 -23.84
CA HIS A 29 -4.52 -1.75 -24.78
C HIS A 29 -5.57 -2.87 -24.94
N GLN A 30 -6.13 -3.02 -26.14
CA GLN A 30 -7.15 -4.03 -26.49
C GLN A 30 -6.62 -5.49 -26.52
N ASN A 31 -5.50 -5.77 -25.86
CA ASN A 31 -4.95 -7.12 -25.79
C ASN A 31 -5.69 -7.90 -24.69
N GLU A 32 -6.73 -8.63 -25.09
CA GLU A 32 -7.60 -9.43 -24.20
C GLU A 32 -6.94 -10.69 -23.61
N THR A 33 -5.62 -10.79 -23.66
CA THR A 33 -4.90 -11.89 -23.02
C THR A 33 -5.08 -11.81 -21.50
N GLY A 34 -5.30 -12.95 -20.83
CA GLY A 34 -5.52 -13.01 -19.39
C GLY A 34 -4.38 -12.38 -18.58
N GLU A 35 -3.15 -12.39 -19.09
CA GLU A 35 -2.00 -11.75 -18.45
C GLU A 35 -2.13 -10.22 -18.35
N TYR A 36 -2.63 -9.57 -19.40
CA TYR A 36 -2.85 -8.12 -19.40
C TYR A 36 -4.01 -7.74 -18.48
N GLN A 37 -5.11 -8.51 -18.48
CA GLN A 37 -6.22 -8.31 -17.56
C GLN A 37 -5.80 -8.47 -16.10
N ASN A 38 -4.96 -9.48 -15.81
CA ASN A 38 -4.39 -9.69 -14.48
C ASN A 38 -3.46 -8.53 -14.08
N ALA A 39 -2.65 -8.02 -15.01
CA ALA A 39 -1.79 -6.86 -14.75
C ALA A 39 -2.62 -5.62 -14.43
N VAL A 40 -3.69 -5.33 -15.19
CA VAL A 40 -4.62 -4.22 -14.91
C VAL A 40 -5.27 -4.39 -13.53
N ALA A 41 -5.79 -5.58 -13.23
CA ALA A 41 -6.40 -5.89 -11.94
C ALA A 41 -5.41 -5.69 -10.78
N TYR A 42 -4.15 -6.09 -10.96
CA TYR A 42 -3.08 -5.91 -9.98
C TYR A 42 -2.77 -4.43 -9.73
N GLN A 43 -2.66 -3.61 -10.78
CA GLN A 43 -2.44 -2.16 -10.61
C GLN A 43 -3.61 -1.50 -9.86
N LEU A 44 -4.84 -1.83 -10.23
CA LEU A 44 -6.05 -1.29 -9.57
C LEU A 44 -6.17 -1.74 -8.11
N TYR A 45 -5.80 -3.00 -7.81
CA TYR A 45 -5.77 -3.53 -6.45
C TYR A 45 -4.82 -2.71 -5.58
N HIS A 46 -3.58 -2.49 -6.05
CA HIS A 46 -2.59 -1.72 -5.29
C HIS A 46 -2.91 -0.23 -5.20
N ALA A 47 -3.46 0.37 -6.27
CA ALA A 47 -3.92 1.76 -6.23
C ALA A 47 -4.91 1.96 -5.07
N LEU A 48 -5.88 1.05 -4.95
CA LEU A 48 -6.90 1.08 -3.90
C LEU A 48 -6.29 0.85 -2.52
N GLU A 49 -5.41 -0.14 -2.38
CA GLU A 49 -4.72 -0.46 -1.12
C GLU A 49 -3.93 0.74 -0.57
N ILE A 50 -3.13 1.36 -1.43
CA ILE A 50 -2.28 2.50 -1.07
C ILE A 50 -3.14 3.71 -0.75
N PHE A 51 -4.24 3.92 -1.48
CA PHE A 51 -5.17 4.99 -1.20
C PHE A 51 -5.82 4.85 0.18
N LEU A 52 -6.25 3.63 0.55
CA LEU A 52 -6.83 3.37 1.88
C LEU A 52 -5.80 3.62 2.99
N LYS A 53 -4.56 3.16 2.80
CA LYS A 53 -3.44 3.44 3.73
C LYS A 53 -3.19 4.95 3.87
N TYR A 54 -3.22 5.69 2.76
CA TYR A 54 -3.14 7.15 2.77
C TYR A 54 -4.26 7.77 3.61
N ALA A 55 -5.51 7.40 3.36
CA ALA A 55 -6.66 8.00 4.03
C ALA A 55 -6.65 7.73 5.54
N ILE A 56 -6.34 6.50 5.94
CA ILE A 56 -6.19 6.11 7.35
C ILE A 56 -5.04 6.89 8.00
N LEU A 57 -3.89 6.98 7.34
CA LEU A 57 -2.72 7.72 7.81
C LEU A 57 -3.03 9.21 7.97
N LYS A 58 -3.71 9.83 6.99
CA LYS A 58 -4.08 11.24 7.02
C LYS A 58 -5.06 11.56 8.16
N LYS A 59 -5.96 10.63 8.47
CA LYS A 59 -6.97 10.83 9.52
C LYS A 59 -6.45 10.54 10.93
N THR A 60 -5.64 9.49 11.09
CA THR A 60 -5.22 8.98 12.40
C THR A 60 -3.77 9.28 12.75
N GLY A 61 -2.94 9.64 11.78
CA GLY A 61 -1.49 9.78 11.93
C GLY A 61 -0.74 8.45 12.06
N ARG A 62 -1.42 7.29 11.92
CA ARG A 62 -0.83 5.96 12.07
C ARG A 62 -0.62 5.29 10.72
N HIS A 63 0.56 4.71 10.52
CA HIS A 63 0.82 3.84 9.37
C HIS A 63 0.19 2.47 9.58
N LYS A 64 -0.54 1.99 8.58
CA LYS A 64 -1.02 0.62 8.53
C LYS A 64 -0.07 -0.27 7.74
N LYS A 65 0.33 -1.36 8.39
CA LYS A 65 1.09 -2.48 7.81
C LYS A 65 0.12 -3.56 7.35
N GLY A 66 0.50 -4.32 6.33
CA GLY A 66 -0.33 -5.38 5.75
C GLY A 66 -1.09 -4.96 4.48
N HIS A 67 -1.51 -5.96 3.71
CA HIS A 67 -2.10 -5.80 2.37
C HIS A 67 -3.56 -6.26 2.30
N ASP A 68 -4.17 -6.66 3.43
CA ASP A 68 -5.57 -7.11 3.47
C ASP A 68 -6.52 -5.92 3.29
N LEU A 69 -7.11 -5.83 2.09
CA LEU A 69 -8.05 -4.78 1.73
C LEU A 69 -9.33 -4.79 2.58
N ARG A 70 -9.78 -5.94 3.09
CA ARG A 70 -11.01 -6.01 3.92
C ARG A 70 -10.81 -5.22 5.21
N VAL A 71 -9.69 -5.48 5.89
CA VAL A 71 -9.32 -4.78 7.13
C VAL A 71 -9.15 -3.28 6.88
N LEU A 72 -8.50 -2.92 5.77
CA LEU A 72 -8.32 -1.51 5.39
C LEU A 72 -9.65 -0.82 5.08
N PHE A 73 -10.57 -1.50 4.40
CA PHE A 73 -11.90 -0.97 4.10
C PHE A 73 -12.76 -0.80 5.34
N GLU A 74 -12.76 -1.76 6.26
CA GLU A 74 -13.49 -1.66 7.53
C GLU A 74 -13.00 -0.44 8.33
N GLU A 75 -11.69 -0.26 8.45
CA GLU A 75 -11.13 0.90 9.16
C GLU A 75 -11.43 2.21 8.44
N TYR A 76 -11.31 2.25 7.11
CA TYR A 76 -11.67 3.42 6.32
C TYR A 76 -13.14 3.80 6.51
N ASN A 77 -14.07 2.84 6.40
CA ASN A 77 -15.51 3.07 6.56
C ASN A 77 -15.85 3.57 7.97
N ASN A 78 -15.17 3.08 8.99
CA ASN A 78 -15.31 3.55 10.36
C ASN A 78 -14.83 5.01 10.53
N LEU A 79 -13.75 5.39 9.85
CA LEU A 79 -13.19 6.75 9.90
C LEU A 79 -13.97 7.76 9.03
N TYR A 80 -14.57 7.29 7.94
CA TYR A 80 -15.21 8.07 6.90
C TYR A 80 -16.66 7.66 6.65
N ALA A 81 -17.47 7.57 7.71
CA ALA A 81 -18.86 7.10 7.64
C ALA A 81 -19.85 7.97 6.81
N LYS A 82 -19.44 9.15 6.33
CA LYS A 82 -20.32 10.01 5.52
C LYS A 82 -20.47 9.44 4.12
N LYS A 83 -21.69 9.48 3.58
CA LYS A 83 -22.01 8.99 2.22
C LYS A 83 -21.11 9.56 1.11
N ILE A 84 -20.65 10.81 1.25
CA ILE A 84 -19.76 11.47 0.28
C ILE A 84 -18.37 10.83 0.17
N TYR A 85 -17.96 10.03 1.15
CA TYR A 85 -16.67 9.34 1.19
C TYR A 85 -16.82 7.85 0.94
N ARG A 86 -18.01 7.37 0.57
CA ARG A 86 -18.21 5.95 0.28
C ARG A 86 -17.47 5.60 -1.01
N ILE A 87 -16.64 4.56 -0.95
CA ILE A 87 -15.92 4.02 -2.10
C ILE A 87 -16.58 2.70 -2.46
N GLU A 88 -16.92 2.54 -3.73
CA GLU A 88 -17.34 1.26 -4.31
C GLU A 88 -16.10 0.62 -4.95
N SER A 89 -15.81 -0.62 -4.55
CA SER A 89 -14.72 -1.39 -5.12
C SER A 89 -15.26 -2.32 -6.20
N PRO A 90 -14.58 -2.45 -7.36
CA PRO A 90 -14.93 -3.47 -8.35
C PRO A 90 -14.54 -4.88 -7.90
N PHE A 91 -13.80 -5.01 -6.81
CA PHE A 91 -13.36 -6.29 -6.26
C PHE A 91 -14.36 -6.81 -5.24
N ASP A 92 -14.84 -8.04 -5.44
CA ASP A 92 -15.64 -8.76 -4.45
C ASP A 92 -14.70 -9.49 -3.48
N PHE A 93 -14.72 -9.05 -2.21
CA PHE A 93 -13.89 -9.64 -1.16
C PHE A 93 -14.64 -10.65 -0.29
N THR A 94 -15.90 -10.99 -0.61
CA THR A 94 -16.71 -11.92 0.19
C THR A 94 -16.10 -13.32 0.28
N THR A 95 -15.40 -13.76 -0.76
CA THR A 95 -14.69 -15.03 -0.83
C THR A 95 -13.16 -14.86 -0.87
N TYR A 96 -12.66 -13.66 -0.62
CA TYR A 96 -11.22 -13.40 -0.65
C TYR A 96 -10.57 -13.94 0.62
N ASP A 97 -9.77 -15.00 0.50
CA ASP A 97 -8.76 -15.32 1.49
C ASP A 97 -7.45 -14.67 1.07
N ALA A 98 -6.87 -13.91 1.99
CA ALA A 98 -5.52 -13.41 1.81
C ALA A 98 -4.61 -14.62 1.58
N SER A 99 -3.94 -14.66 0.43
CA SER A 99 -3.07 -15.78 0.05
C SER A 99 -2.14 -16.16 1.20
N ASP A 100 -2.00 -17.46 1.47
CA ASP A 100 -1.08 -18.02 2.49
C ASP A 100 0.38 -17.56 2.31
N LEU A 101 0.72 -17.01 1.13
CA LEU A 101 2.00 -16.34 0.85
C LEU A 101 2.27 -15.09 1.71
N ASN A 102 1.25 -14.51 2.35
CA ASN A 102 1.39 -13.34 3.23
C ASN A 102 1.45 -13.70 4.73
N ILE A 103 1.36 -14.99 5.10
CA ILE A 103 1.51 -15.43 6.48
C ILE A 103 2.99 -15.26 6.88
N GLY A 104 3.26 -14.32 7.77
CA GLY A 104 4.63 -14.00 8.21
C GLY A 104 5.33 -12.91 7.40
N GLU A 105 4.65 -12.21 6.49
CA GLU A 105 5.25 -11.09 5.74
C GLU A 105 5.69 -9.95 6.68
N GLU A 106 4.92 -9.67 7.73
CA GLU A 106 5.32 -8.71 8.77
C GLU A 106 6.57 -9.19 9.52
N GLU A 107 6.68 -10.48 9.80
CA GLU A 107 7.85 -11.09 10.44
C GLU A 107 9.07 -11.08 9.51
N MET A 108 8.91 -11.44 8.23
CA MET A 108 9.94 -11.35 7.19
C MET A 108 10.42 -9.91 6.99
N PHE A 109 9.51 -8.94 6.94
CA PHE A 109 9.84 -7.52 6.83
C PHE A 109 10.63 -7.04 8.06
N ASN A 110 10.19 -7.41 9.27
CA ASN A 110 10.91 -7.08 10.50
C ASN A 110 12.29 -7.76 10.56
N ASN A 111 12.39 -9.02 10.12
CA ASN A 111 13.66 -9.76 10.05
C ASN A 111 14.63 -9.15 9.04
N HIS A 112 14.15 -8.72 7.87
CA HIS A 112 14.93 -8.00 6.88
C HIS A 112 15.43 -6.66 7.43
N LEU A 113 14.55 -5.86 8.04
CA LEU A 113 14.96 -4.61 8.67
C LEU A 113 16.01 -4.84 9.76
N ASN A 114 15.86 -5.87 10.60
CA ASN A 114 16.83 -6.20 11.64
C ASN A 114 18.18 -6.67 11.07
N GLN A 115 18.18 -7.37 9.93
CA GLN A 115 19.39 -7.83 9.26
C GLN A 115 20.18 -6.66 8.64
N PHE A 116 19.48 -5.68 8.05
CA PHE A 116 20.10 -4.61 7.27
C PHE A 116 20.15 -3.25 7.99
N ASN A 117 19.59 -3.14 9.19
CA ASN A 117 19.68 -1.96 10.06
C ASN A 117 20.44 -2.31 11.36
N PRO A 118 21.77 -2.56 11.28
CA PRO A 118 22.55 -2.91 12.45
C PRO A 118 22.49 -1.80 13.49
N GLN A 119 22.25 -2.16 14.76
CA GLN A 119 22.24 -1.20 15.88
C GLN A 119 23.60 -0.51 16.08
N ILE A 120 24.66 -1.10 15.53
CA ILE A 120 26.01 -0.55 15.52
C ILE A 120 26.43 -0.45 14.04
N MET A 121 26.33 0.75 13.48
CA MET A 121 26.94 1.07 12.20
C MET A 121 28.46 1.19 12.42
N ASP A 122 29.20 0.14 12.09
CA ASP A 122 30.66 0.20 12.09
C ASP A 122 31.14 1.24 11.06
N GLN A 123 31.79 2.31 11.53
CA GLN A 123 32.31 3.37 10.67
C GLN A 123 33.41 2.86 9.72
N HIS A 124 34.07 1.74 10.05
CA HIS A 124 35.10 1.13 9.19
C HIS A 124 34.54 0.58 7.86
N LEU A 125 33.22 0.40 7.75
CA LEU A 125 32.57 0.02 6.48
C LEU A 125 32.32 1.22 5.54
N ARG A 126 32.40 2.48 6.02
CA ARG A 126 32.18 3.68 5.20
C ARG A 126 33.45 4.21 4.54
N TYR A 127 34.61 3.93 5.12
CA TYR A 127 35.90 4.39 4.62
C TYR A 127 36.88 3.22 4.67
N PRO A 128 37.37 2.72 3.51
CA PRO A 128 38.51 1.81 3.52
C PRO A 128 39.73 2.53 4.11
N PRO A 129 40.69 1.77 4.69
CA PRO A 129 41.89 2.34 5.32
C PRO A 129 42.79 3.10 4.33
#